data_AF-A0A0R1NYC1-F1
#
_entry.id   AF-A0A0R1NYC1-F1
#
_cell.length_a   1.000
_cell.length_b   1.000
_cell.length_c   1.000
_cell.angle_alpha   90.00
_cell.angle_beta   90.00
_cell.angle_gamma   90.00
#
_symmetry.space_group_name_H-M   'P 1'
#
loop_
_entity.id
_entity.type
_entity.pdbx_description
1 polymer ?
#
loop_
_entity_poly.entity_id
_entity_poly.type
_entity_poly.pdbx_seq_one_letter_code
_entity_poly.pdbx_strand_id
1 'polypeptide(L)'
;MKILKRIGIGLLSLIGILLVVIIGYVGYMQMHYYRIPDNRKLTVKNNQAKKLSLYHPYSIITYNVSFGAYNHNFDFFMDKGELKNGKKRKVPAVPRFLSNLFLIRLMVLLRP
;
A
#
# COMPACT_ATOMS: atom_id res chain seq x y z
N MET A 1 18.62 -25.33 -40.50
CA MET A 1 19.29 -24.68 -39.35
C MET A 1 19.12 -23.15 -39.28
N LYS A 2 19.13 -22.40 -40.40
CA LYS A 2 19.04 -20.92 -40.40
C LYS A 2 17.71 -20.37 -39.86
N ILE A 3 16.58 -21.03 -40.18
CA ILE A 3 15.24 -20.64 -39.69
C ILE A 3 15.12 -20.79 -38.17
N LEU A 4 15.62 -21.90 -37.61
CA LEU A 4 15.56 -22.19 -36.18
C LEU A 4 16.39 -21.18 -35.36
N LYS A 5 17.56 -20.78 -35.89
CA LYS A 5 18.38 -19.71 -35.29
C LYS A 5 17.65 -18.36 -35.28
N ARG A 6 16.93 -18.01 -36.37
CA ARG A 6 16.14 -16.76 -36.43
C ARG A 6 14.98 -16.76 -35.42
N ILE A 7 14.27 -17.88 -35.28
CA ILE A 7 13.20 -18.04 -34.28
C ILE A 7 13.77 -17.92 -32.86
N GLY A 8 14.90 -18.59 -32.60
CA GLY A 8 15.57 -18.53 -31.30
C GLY A 8 16.01 -17.10 -30.92
N ILE A 9 16.58 -16.35 -31.87
CA ILE A 9 16.95 -14.94 -31.66
C ILE A 9 15.71 -14.08 -31.43
N GLY A 10 14.61 -14.32 -32.18
CA GLY A 10 13.35 -13.61 -32.00
C GLY A 10 12.75 -13.82 -30.62
N LEU A 11 12.71 -15.07 -30.14
CA LEU A 11 12.24 -15.41 -28.79
C LEU A 11 13.12 -14.79 -27.71
N LEU A 12 14.45 -14.86 -27.87
CA LEU A 12 15.38 -14.25 -26.92
C LEU A 12 15.24 -12.73 -26.87
N SER A 13 15.04 -12.09 -28.02
CA SER A 13 14.77 -10.65 -28.11
C SER A 13 13.46 -10.28 -27.43
N LEU A 14 12.40 -11.09 -27.60
CA LEU A 14 11.12 -10.86 -26.94
C LEU A 14 11.24 -10.95 -25.42
N ILE A 15 11.96 -11.96 -24.92
CA ILE A 15 12.25 -12.12 -23.49
C ILE A 15 13.08 -10.94 -22.98
N GLY A 16 14.09 -10.49 -23.74
CA GLY A 16 14.91 -9.33 -23.41
C GLY A 16 14.08 -8.06 -23.26
N ILE A 17 13.17 -7.81 -24.20
CA ILE A 17 12.24 -6.66 -24.14
C ILE A 17 11.36 -6.76 -22.89
N LEU A 18 10.78 -7.94 -22.61
CA LEU A 18 9.94 -8.15 -21.43
C LEU A 18 10.71 -7.87 -20.13
N LEU A 19 11.96 -8.33 -20.03
CA LEU A 19 12.82 -8.06 -18.88
C LEU A 19 13.09 -6.56 -18.70
N VAL A 20 13.39 -5.85 -19.80
CA VAL A 20 13.59 -4.39 -19.74
C VAL A 20 12.33 -3.67 -19.23
N VAL A 21 11.15 -4.08 -19.68
CA VAL A 21 9.87 -3.52 -19.21
C VAL A 21 9.67 -3.78 -17.72
N ILE A 22 9.91 -5.00 -17.25
CA ILE A 22 9.76 -5.37 -15.83
C ILE A 22 10.73 -4.56 -14.98
N ILE A 23 12.00 -4.49 -15.36
CA ILE A 23 13.03 -3.74 -14.62
C ILE A 23 12.67 -2.25 -14.59
N GLY A 24 12.26 -1.68 -15.73
CA GLY A 24 11.81 -0.30 -15.81
C GLY A 24 10.62 -0.01 -14.90
N TYR A 25 9.64 -0.91 -14.85
CA TYR A 25 8.47 -0.78 -13.98
C TYR A 25 8.83 -0.88 -12.50
N VAL A 26 9.67 -1.84 -12.11
CA VAL A 26 10.14 -1.98 -10.72
C VAL A 26 10.97 -0.75 -10.31
N GLY A 27 11.83 -0.26 -11.20
CA GLY A 27 12.59 0.97 -10.97
C GLY A 27 11.69 2.19 -10.79
N TYR A 28 10.68 2.36 -11.65
CA TYR A 28 9.65 3.39 -11.50
C TYR A 28 8.93 3.28 -10.16
N MET A 29 8.48 2.08 -9.77
CA MET A 29 7.85 1.85 -8.48
C MET A 29 8.77 2.25 -7.33
N GLN A 30 10.05 1.89 -7.38
CA GLN A 30 11.02 2.21 -6.33
C GLN A 30 11.30 3.71 -6.22
N MET A 31 11.43 4.42 -7.36
CA MET A 31 11.63 5.87 -7.38
C MET A 31 10.43 6.64 -6.81
N HIS A 32 9.22 6.12 -7.05
CA HIS A 32 7.98 6.71 -6.55
C HIS A 32 7.51 6.12 -5.22
N TYR A 33 8.28 5.21 -4.61
CA TYR A 33 7.93 4.59 -3.34
C TYR A 33 8.22 5.54 -2.17
N TYR A 34 7.16 6.10 -1.60
CA TYR A 34 7.25 6.90 -0.38
C TYR A 34 7.02 6.02 0.86
N ARG A 35 8.07 5.86 1.70
CA ARG A 35 7.99 5.18 3.00
C ARG A 35 8.23 6.16 4.14
N ILE A 36 7.39 6.11 5.17
CA ILE A 36 7.63 6.83 6.42
C ILE A 36 8.86 6.18 7.12
N PRO A 37 9.88 6.94 7.52
CA PRO A 37 11.05 6.38 8.19
C PRO A 37 10.68 5.68 9.50
N ASP A 38 11.43 4.64 9.85
CA ASP A 38 11.25 3.94 11.12
C ASP A 38 11.65 4.85 12.29
N ASN A 39 11.05 4.60 13.45
CA ASN A 39 11.37 5.27 14.72
C ASN A 39 11.31 6.81 14.66
N ARG A 40 10.45 7.36 13.79
CA ARG A 40 10.19 8.80 13.73
C ARG A 40 9.71 9.26 15.11
N LYS A 41 10.51 10.10 15.76
CA LYS A 41 10.11 10.78 17.00
C LYS A 41 8.87 11.62 16.70
N LEU A 42 7.74 11.24 17.28
CA LEU A 42 6.51 12.01 17.18
C LEU A 42 6.53 13.11 18.24
N THR A 43 6.28 14.34 17.82
CA THR A 43 6.03 15.44 18.77
C THR A 43 4.58 15.33 19.24
N VAL A 44 4.40 15.11 20.54
CA VAL A 44 3.06 15.12 21.14
C VAL A 44 2.53 16.55 21.08
N LYS A 45 1.48 16.76 20.29
CA LYS A 45 0.74 18.02 20.29
C LYS A 45 -0.26 18.00 21.44
N ASN A 46 -0.44 19.14 22.11
CA ASN A 46 -1.36 19.29 23.26
C ASN A 46 -0.96 18.52 24.52
N ASN A 47 0.32 18.58 24.90
CA ASN A 47 0.79 18.03 26.18
C ASN A 47 0.05 18.72 27.35
N GLN A 48 -0.64 17.92 28.16
CA GLN A 48 -1.31 18.41 29.36
C GLN A 48 -0.26 18.64 30.46
N ALA A 49 -0.21 19.85 31.01
CA ALA A 49 0.67 20.17 32.14
C ALA A 49 0.09 19.73 33.50
N LYS A 50 -1.19 19.33 33.52
CA LYS A 50 -1.90 18.93 34.73
C LYS A 50 -1.38 17.59 35.24
N LYS A 51 -0.99 17.55 36.52
CA LYS A 51 -0.64 16.30 37.20
C LYS A 51 -1.90 15.47 37.46
N LEU A 52 -1.80 14.17 37.29
CA LEU A 52 -2.86 13.23 37.63
C LEU A 52 -3.03 13.18 39.16
N SER A 53 -4.28 13.22 39.62
CA SER A 53 -4.60 12.96 41.03
C SER A 53 -4.39 11.50 41.36
N LEU A 54 -3.86 11.24 42.55
CA LEU A 54 -3.82 9.91 43.15
C LEU A 54 -5.26 9.43 43.45
N TYR A 55 -5.43 8.11 43.50
CA TYR A 55 -6.70 7.43 43.80
C TYR A 55 -7.87 7.79 42.87
N HIS A 56 -7.57 8.22 41.65
CA HIS A 56 -8.56 8.51 40.64
C HIS A 56 -8.44 7.52 39.47
N PRO A 57 -9.52 6.84 39.06
CA PRO A 57 -9.50 5.96 37.90
C PRO A 57 -9.45 6.81 36.61
N TYR A 58 -8.53 6.46 35.71
CA TYR A 58 -8.43 7.07 34.38
C TYR A 58 -8.65 6.03 33.30
N SER A 59 -9.23 6.45 32.17
CA SER A 59 -9.35 5.62 30.98
C SER A 59 -8.44 6.15 29.89
N ILE A 60 -7.62 5.26 29.31
CA ILE A 60 -6.75 5.54 28.18
C ILE A 60 -7.26 4.71 27.01
N ILE A 61 -7.42 5.36 25.86
CA ILE A 61 -7.80 4.69 24.62
C ILE A 61 -6.64 4.84 23.65
N THR A 62 -6.17 3.70 23.15
CA THR A 62 -5.37 3.64 21.93
C THR A 62 -6.24 3.00 20.86
N TYR A 63 -6.34 3.64 19.70
CA TYR A 63 -7.07 3.08 18.57
C TYR A 63 -6.21 3.20 17.33
N ASN A 64 -6.20 2.13 16.53
CA ASN A 64 -5.56 2.17 15.23
C ASN A 64 -6.48 2.94 14.29
N VAL A 65 -6.05 4.13 13.85
CA VAL A 65 -6.72 4.83 12.75
C VAL A 65 -6.30 4.15 11.45
N SER A 66 -6.79 2.93 11.25
CA SER A 66 -6.51 2.16 10.04
C SER A 66 -6.86 2.99 8.80
N PHE A 67 -6.16 2.79 7.69
CA PHE A 67 -6.40 3.46 6.40
C PHE A 67 -6.40 5.02 6.39
N GLY A 68 -6.26 5.69 7.53
CA GLY A 68 -6.16 7.16 7.64
C GLY A 68 -4.78 7.71 7.29
N ALA A 69 -3.84 6.85 6.88
CA ALA A 69 -2.49 7.22 6.47
C ALA A 69 -2.37 7.54 4.96
N TYR A 70 -3.44 7.37 4.18
CA TYR A 70 -3.49 7.87 2.80
C TYR A 70 -3.76 9.37 2.78
N ASN A 71 -3.40 10.05 1.69
CA ASN A 71 -3.49 11.50 1.61
C ASN A 71 -4.94 12.00 1.83
N HIS A 72 -5.08 13.30 2.11
CA HIS A 72 -6.37 13.98 2.34
C HIS A 72 -7.37 13.89 1.16
N ASN A 73 -6.93 13.38 0.01
CA ASN A 73 -7.71 13.27 -1.22
C ASN A 73 -8.27 11.85 -1.42
N PHE A 74 -8.10 10.94 -0.46
CA PHE A 74 -8.64 9.59 -0.54
C PHE A 74 -9.87 9.42 0.35
N ASP A 75 -10.99 9.02 -0.26
CA ASP A 75 -12.22 8.63 0.44
C ASP A 75 -12.31 7.10 0.47
N PHE A 76 -12.27 6.49 1.66
CA PHE A 76 -12.34 5.04 1.83
C PHE A 76 -13.58 4.61 2.63
N PHE A 77 -14.31 3.62 2.13
CA PHE A 77 -15.45 3.01 2.80
C PHE A 77 -15.30 1.48 2.78
N MET A 78 -15.39 0.83 3.96
CA MET A 78 -15.25 -0.63 4.07
C MET A 78 -16.39 -1.38 3.36
N ASP A 79 -17.64 -0.90 3.52
CA ASP A 79 -18.82 -1.51 2.90
C ASP A 79 -19.64 -0.49 2.10
N LYS A 80 -20.00 0.60 2.78
CA LYS A 80 -20.85 1.68 2.26
C LYS A 80 -20.40 3.02 2.82
N GLY A 81 -20.54 4.06 2.02
CA GLY A 81 -20.43 5.43 2.52
C GLY A 81 -20.64 6.46 1.45
N GLU A 82 -20.55 7.73 1.84
CA GLU A 82 -20.93 8.86 1.03
C GLU A 82 -19.72 9.76 0.81
N LEU A 83 -19.37 9.95 -0.46
CA LEU A 83 -18.26 10.81 -0.88
C LEU A 83 -18.55 12.27 -0.51
N LYS A 84 -17.52 13.13 -0.45
CA LYS A 84 -17.70 14.56 -0.17
C LYS A 84 -18.66 15.28 -1.13
N ASN A 85 -18.86 14.74 -2.32
CA ASN A 85 -19.81 15.25 -3.32
C ASN A 85 -21.23 14.64 -3.20
N GLY A 86 -21.55 13.97 -2.09
CA GLY A 86 -22.86 13.35 -1.82
C GLY A 86 -23.10 12.01 -2.53
N LYS A 87 -22.13 11.51 -3.31
CA LYS A 87 -22.29 10.25 -4.03
C LYS A 87 -22.14 9.06 -3.09
N LYS A 88 -23.22 8.29 -2.93
CA LYS A 88 -23.23 7.04 -2.17
C LYS A 88 -22.49 5.94 -2.95
N ARG A 89 -21.54 5.28 -2.29
CA ARG A 89 -20.80 4.12 -2.79
C ARG A 89 -21.13 2.91 -1.93
N LYS A 90 -21.42 1.79 -2.58
CA LYS A 90 -21.48 0.47 -1.98
C LYS A 90 -20.44 -0.39 -2.69
N VAL A 91 -19.54 -1.01 -1.95
CA VAL A 91 -18.53 -1.89 -2.53
C VAL A 91 -19.24 -3.17 -3.01
N PRO A 92 -19.17 -3.54 -4.30
CA PRO A 92 -19.72 -4.80 -4.76
C PRO A 92 -18.93 -5.95 -4.11
N ALA A 93 -19.64 -6.97 -3.62
CA ALA A 93 -19.02 -8.17 -3.06
C ALA A 93 -18.33 -8.94 -4.19
N VAL A 94 -17.02 -8.72 -4.36
CA VAL A 94 -16.19 -9.48 -5.31
C VAL A 94 -15.63 -10.69 -4.56
N PRO A 95 -15.75 -11.93 -5.08
CA PRO A 95 -15.08 -13.09 -4.49
C PRO A 95 -13.57 -12.91 -4.61
N ARG A 96 -12.93 -12.49 -3.51
CA ARG A 96 -11.55 -11.98 -3.47
C ARG A 96 -10.53 -13.08 -3.10
N PHE A 97 -10.67 -14.28 -3.67
CA PHE A 97 -9.91 -15.44 -3.19
C PHE A 97 -8.58 -15.70 -3.91
N LEU A 98 -8.41 -15.28 -5.18
CA LEU A 98 -7.27 -15.76 -5.99
C LEU A 98 -6.30 -14.69 -6.52
N SER A 99 -6.70 -13.43 -6.71
CA SER A 99 -5.81 -12.43 -7.35
C SER A 99 -4.92 -11.65 -6.37
N ASN A 100 -5.40 -11.35 -5.16
CA ASN A 100 -4.67 -10.48 -4.24
C ASN A 100 -3.68 -11.22 -3.33
N LEU A 101 -3.89 -12.51 -3.08
CA LEU A 101 -3.06 -13.26 -2.12
C LEU A 101 -1.63 -13.50 -2.65
N PHE A 102 -1.49 -13.70 -3.97
CA PHE A 102 -0.19 -13.91 -4.61
C PHE A 102 0.64 -12.62 -4.64
N LEU A 103 0.04 -11.50 -5.05
CA LEU A 103 0.70 -10.20 -5.08
C LEU A 103 1.09 -9.68 -3.70
N ILE A 104 0.22 -9.86 -2.70
CA ILE A 104 0.51 -9.47 -1.31
C ILE A 104 1.64 -10.33 -0.74
N ARG A 105 1.66 -11.64 -0.99
CA ARG A 105 2.77 -12.51 -0.56
C ARG A 105 4.08 -12.16 -1.25
N LEU A 106 4.06 -11.81 -2.54
CA LEU A 106 5.25 -11.40 -3.27
C LEU A 106 5.80 -10.06 -2.75
N MET A 107 4.95 -9.09 -2.44
CA MET A 107 5.36 -7.82 -1.82
C MET A 107 5.93 -7.98 -0.40
N VAL A 108 5.41 -8.92 0.39
CA VAL A 108 5.96 -9.23 1.73
C VAL A 108 7.30 -9.95 1.65
N LEU A 109 7.52 -10.81 0.66
CA LEU A 109 8.80 -11.51 0.44
C LEU A 109 9.92 -10.61 -0.09
N LEU A 110 9.56 -9.53 -0.79
CA LEU A 110 10.50 -8.55 -1.36
C LEU A 110 10.77 -7.36 -0.42
N ARG A 111 10.43 -7.47 0.86
CA ARG A 111 10.76 -6.45 1.86
C ARG A 111 12.27 -6.49 2.17
N PRO A 112 12.99 -5.37 2.03
CA PRO A 112 14.33 -5.22 2.62
C PRO A 112 14.27 -5.12 4.14
#